data_AF-A0A060X7V5-F1
#
_entry.id   AF-A0A060X7V5-F1
#
_cell.length_a   1.000
_cell.length_b   1.000
_cell.length_c   1.000
_cell.angle_alpha   90.00
_cell.angle_beta   90.00
_cell.angle_gamma   90.00
#
_symmetry.space_group_name_H-M   'P 1'
#
loop_
_entity.id
_entity.type
_entity.pdbx_description
1 polymer ?
#
loop_
_entity_poly.entity_id
_entity_poly.type
_entity_poly.pdbx_seq_one_letter_code
_entity_poly.pdbx_strand_id
1 'polypeptide(L)'
;MRQPKDGVEKHLLRDSFKGLNLIPDEILWRRKEAFSDGMTSVKKSWYNSLQDQMESEVNDYDLEKAPKTFPFLPPRTKEAYFYRQVFEKIYPGQAKWLSHYWMPRWINATDPSARTLSIYKPDKDQ
;
A
#
# COMPACT_ATOMS: atom_id res chain seq x y z
N MET A 1 1.09 21.86 10.90
CA MET A 1 0.41 20.86 11.73
C MET A 1 0.09 19.62 10.86
N ARG A 2 1.06 18.72 10.64
CA ARG A 2 0.88 17.48 9.84
C ARG A 2 1.46 16.23 10.52
N GLN A 3 2.04 16.40 11.71
CA GLN A 3 2.63 15.30 12.46
C GLN A 3 1.61 14.72 13.45
N PRO A 4 1.68 13.42 13.74
CA PRO A 4 0.90 12.80 14.81
C PRO A 4 1.14 13.53 16.13
N LYS A 5 0.09 13.66 16.95
CA LYS A 5 0.21 14.12 18.33
C LYS A 5 -0.03 12.91 19.23
N ASP A 6 0.90 12.64 20.13
CA ASP A 6 0.87 11.47 21.03
C ASP A 6 0.67 10.13 20.28
N GLY A 7 1.25 10.03 19.08
CA GLY A 7 1.14 8.84 18.22
C GLY A 7 -0.15 8.76 17.39
N VAL A 8 -1.09 9.68 17.56
CA VAL A 8 -2.37 9.70 16.82
C VAL A 8 -2.28 10.60 15.60
N GLU A 9 -2.46 10.01 14.41
CA GLU A 9 -2.55 10.76 13.16
C GLU A 9 -3.86 11.53 13.04
N LYS A 10 -3.85 12.62 12.25
CA LYS A 10 -5.02 13.47 12.02
C LYS A 10 -5.65 14.03 13.32
N HIS A 11 -4.84 14.24 14.36
CA HIS A 11 -5.33 14.70 15.67
C HIS A 11 -6.21 15.96 15.57
N LEU A 12 -5.83 16.99 14.79
CA LEU A 12 -6.64 18.21 14.64
C LEU A 12 -8.04 17.91 14.10
N LEU A 13 -8.14 17.00 13.12
CA LEU A 13 -9.43 16.57 12.56
C LEU A 13 -10.25 15.86 13.65
N ARG A 14 -9.65 14.91 14.37
CA ARG A 14 -10.34 14.16 15.44
C ARG A 14 -10.82 15.08 16.56
N ASP A 15 -9.98 16.01 16.98
CA ASP A 15 -10.29 16.97 18.05
C ASP A 15 -11.44 17.91 17.65
N SER A 16 -11.53 18.31 16.38
CA SER A 16 -12.64 19.16 15.89
C SER A 16 -14.03 18.52 15.99
N PHE A 17 -14.11 17.19 16.13
CA PHE A 17 -15.37 16.46 16.31
C PHE A 17 -15.57 15.91 17.74
N LYS A 18 -14.61 16.17 18.65
CA LYS A 18 -14.67 15.71 20.04
C LYS A 18 -15.86 16.34 20.76
N GLY A 19 -16.65 15.52 21.45
CA GLY A 19 -17.80 15.97 22.24
C GLY A 19 -19.06 16.30 21.42
N LEU A 20 -19.03 16.13 20.09
CA LEU A 20 -20.21 16.30 19.23
C LEU A 20 -21.11 15.05 19.18
N ASN A 21 -20.69 13.93 19.79
CA ASN A 21 -21.40 12.65 19.79
C ASN A 21 -21.81 12.15 18.39
N LEU A 22 -21.02 12.45 17.35
CA LEU A 22 -21.28 11.99 15.98
C LEU A 22 -20.87 10.53 15.76
N ILE A 23 -19.81 10.08 16.44
CA ILE A 23 -19.29 8.70 16.41
C ILE A 23 -18.77 8.34 17.81
N PRO A 24 -18.71 7.04 18.18
CA PRO A 24 -18.13 6.61 19.45
C PRO A 24 -16.67 7.07 19.60
N ASP A 25 -16.26 7.44 20.81
CA ASP A 25 -14.90 7.91 21.09
C ASP A 25 -13.83 6.86 20.72
N GLU A 26 -14.14 5.57 20.89
CA GLU A 26 -13.27 4.47 20.47
C GLU A 26 -12.96 4.50 18.96
N ILE A 27 -13.92 4.93 18.13
CA ILE A 27 -13.74 5.08 16.68
C ILE A 27 -13.05 6.42 16.37
N LEU A 28 -13.44 7.48 17.07
CA LEU A 28 -12.87 8.82 16.92
C LEU A 28 -11.37 8.84 17.21
N TRP A 29 -10.88 7.97 18.08
CA TRP A 29 -9.47 7.85 18.46
C TRP A 29 -8.80 6.56 17.98
N ARG A 30 -9.51 5.71 17.22
CA ARG A 30 -8.95 4.48 16.65
C ARG A 30 -7.74 4.77 15.77
N ARG A 31 -6.66 4.03 15.99
CA ARG A 31 -5.45 4.07 15.15
C ARG A 31 -5.78 3.68 13.71
N LYS A 32 -5.16 4.36 12.74
CA LYS A 32 -5.25 3.96 11.33
C LYS A 32 -4.60 2.59 11.13
N GLU A 33 -5.38 1.66 10.61
CA GLU A 33 -4.88 0.41 10.02
C GLU A 33 -4.75 0.55 8.50
N ALA A 34 -3.82 -0.20 7.90
CA ALA A 34 -3.75 -0.32 6.44
C ALA A 34 -4.91 -1.19 5.94
N PHE A 35 -5.52 -0.81 4.81
CA PHE A 35 -6.70 -1.49 4.29
C PHE A 35 -6.45 -2.98 3.99
N SER A 36 -5.27 -3.32 3.47
CA SER A 36 -4.83 -4.71 3.23
C SER A 36 -4.71 -5.55 4.49
N ASP A 37 -4.52 -4.92 5.65
CA ASP A 37 -4.35 -5.62 6.92
C ASP A 37 -5.71 -5.77 7.62
N GLY A 38 -6.59 -4.79 7.51
CA GLY A 38 -7.91 -4.80 8.14
C GLY A 38 -9.01 -5.58 7.40
N MET A 39 -8.76 -6.11 6.20
CA MET A 39 -9.80 -6.78 5.39
C MET A 39 -9.97 -8.28 5.68
N THR A 40 -8.92 -8.99 6.09
CA THR A 40 -8.94 -10.45 6.20
C THR A 40 -8.66 -10.92 7.63
N SER A 41 -8.59 -12.24 7.81
CA SER A 41 -8.31 -12.87 9.09
C SER A 41 -7.09 -12.24 9.76
N VAL A 42 -7.20 -12.04 11.08
CA VAL A 42 -6.14 -11.71 12.03
C VAL A 42 -4.87 -12.55 11.77
N LYS A 43 -5.02 -13.81 11.33
CA LYS A 43 -3.90 -14.74 11.08
C LYS A 43 -3.19 -14.53 9.75
N LYS A 44 -3.87 -14.01 8.72
CA LYS A 44 -3.31 -13.81 7.38
C LYS A 44 -3.96 -12.61 6.72
N SER A 45 -3.23 -11.51 6.69
CA SER A 45 -3.57 -10.30 5.93
C SER A 45 -3.77 -10.58 4.43
N TRP A 46 -4.58 -9.75 3.78
CA TRP A 46 -4.84 -9.82 2.34
C TRP A 46 -3.55 -9.65 1.54
N TYR A 47 -2.67 -8.76 2.00
CA TYR A 47 -1.39 -8.55 1.35
C TYR A 47 -0.50 -9.81 1.37
N ASN A 48 -0.46 -10.58 2.47
CA ASN A 48 0.30 -11.84 2.47
C ASN A 48 -0.28 -12.83 1.46
N SER A 49 -1.61 -12.94 1.42
CA SER A 49 -2.28 -13.81 0.43
C SER A 49 -1.98 -13.37 -1.01
N LEU A 50 -1.94 -12.07 -1.28
CA LEU A 50 -1.55 -11.56 -2.58
C LEU A 50 -0.08 -11.87 -2.90
N GLN A 51 0.86 -11.62 -1.98
CA GLN A 51 2.28 -11.93 -2.22
C GLN A 51 2.48 -13.42 -2.54
N ASP A 52 1.86 -14.32 -1.78
CA ASP A 52 1.93 -15.76 -2.03
C ASP A 52 1.40 -16.14 -3.42
N GLN A 53 0.31 -15.49 -3.87
CA GLN A 53 -0.24 -15.72 -5.20
C GLN A 53 0.68 -15.16 -6.29
N MET A 54 1.24 -13.97 -6.09
CA MET A 54 2.12 -13.34 -7.08
C MET A 54 3.44 -14.11 -7.23
N GLU A 55 3.89 -14.79 -6.18
CA GLU A 55 5.05 -15.68 -6.22
C GLU A 55 4.84 -16.86 -7.20
N SER A 56 3.60 -17.35 -7.31
CA SER A 56 3.24 -18.41 -8.28
C SER A 56 2.95 -17.91 -9.70
N GLU A 57 2.51 -16.65 -9.84
CA GLU A 57 2.08 -16.09 -11.13
C GLU A 57 3.22 -15.41 -11.90
N VAL A 58 4.23 -14.89 -11.21
CA VAL A 58 5.34 -14.12 -11.82
C VAL A 58 6.68 -14.73 -11.46
N ASN A 59 7.39 -15.21 -12.49
CA ASN A 59 8.73 -15.74 -12.34
C ASN A 59 9.76 -14.62 -12.13
N ASP A 60 10.81 -14.89 -11.34
CA ASP A 60 11.90 -13.94 -11.10
C ASP A 60 12.59 -13.50 -12.39
N TYR A 61 12.76 -14.42 -13.34
CA TYR A 61 13.35 -14.14 -14.64
C TYR A 61 12.55 -13.10 -15.46
N ASP A 62 11.22 -13.14 -15.39
CA ASP A 62 10.37 -12.19 -16.10
C ASP A 62 10.44 -10.82 -15.43
N LEU A 63 10.49 -10.79 -14.09
CA LEU A 63 10.68 -9.56 -13.33
C LEU A 63 12.06 -8.92 -13.61
N GLU A 64 13.14 -9.71 -13.68
CA GLU A 64 14.47 -9.22 -14.05
C GLU A 64 14.50 -8.61 -15.45
N LYS A 65 13.69 -9.17 -16.37
CA LYS A 65 13.54 -8.65 -17.74
C LYS A 65 12.51 -7.54 -17.87
N ALA A 66 11.81 -7.16 -16.80
CA ALA A 66 10.79 -6.12 -16.83
C ALA A 66 11.24 -4.80 -17.48
N PRO A 67 12.48 -4.30 -17.30
CA PRO A 67 12.95 -3.10 -18.00
C PRO A 67 13.00 -3.22 -19.53
N LYS A 68 13.16 -4.45 -20.06
CA LYS A 68 13.14 -4.71 -21.50
C LYS A 68 11.71 -4.86 -22.01
N THR A 69 10.87 -5.58 -21.28
CA THR A 69 9.46 -5.84 -21.63
C THR A 69 8.60 -4.58 -21.50
N PHE A 70 8.81 -3.81 -20.42
CA PHE A 70 8.06 -2.62 -20.06
C PHE A 70 9.03 -1.43 -19.90
N PRO A 71 9.50 -0.84 -21.00
CA PRO A 71 10.53 0.21 -20.95
C PRO A 71 10.05 1.50 -20.26
N PHE A 72 8.75 1.77 -20.30
CA PHE A 72 8.14 2.90 -19.59
C PHE A 72 7.63 2.44 -18.22
N LEU A 73 8.15 3.04 -17.14
CA LEU A 73 7.85 2.70 -15.74
C LEU A 73 7.90 1.18 -15.49
N PRO A 74 9.09 0.56 -15.55
CA PRO A 74 9.21 -0.87 -15.33
C PRO A 74 8.80 -1.24 -13.90
N PRO A 75 7.96 -2.27 -13.73
CA PRO A 75 7.58 -2.77 -12.42
C PRO A 75 8.80 -3.33 -11.68
N ARG A 76 8.84 -3.13 -10.36
CA ARG A 76 9.96 -3.54 -9.49
C ARG A 76 9.62 -4.69 -8.52
N THR A 77 8.35 -5.06 -8.45
CA THR A 77 7.85 -6.15 -7.62
C THR A 77 6.99 -7.08 -8.47
N LYS A 78 6.86 -8.34 -8.06
CA LYS A 78 6.00 -9.32 -8.75
C LYS A 78 4.55 -8.86 -8.84
N GLU A 79 4.04 -8.29 -7.74
CA GLU A 79 2.70 -7.68 -7.70
C GLU A 79 2.55 -6.54 -8.73
N ALA A 80 3.51 -5.60 -8.78
CA ALA A 80 3.47 -4.53 -9.76
C ALA A 80 3.59 -5.06 -11.20
N TYR A 81 4.35 -6.14 -11.41
CA TYR A 81 4.51 -6.78 -12.71
C TYR A 81 3.18 -7.41 -13.18
N PHE A 82 2.52 -8.15 -12.30
CA PHE A 82 1.21 -8.73 -12.57
C PHE A 82 0.18 -7.65 -12.90
N TYR A 83 0.11 -6.57 -12.12
CA TYR A 83 -0.77 -5.44 -12.42
C TYR A 83 -0.46 -4.80 -13.77
N ARG A 84 0.83 -4.68 -14.11
CA ARG A 84 1.25 -4.17 -15.41
C ARG A 84 0.81 -5.10 -16.55
N GLN A 85 0.93 -6.42 -16.39
CA GLN A 85 0.45 -7.38 -17.39
C GLN A 85 -1.06 -7.29 -17.60
N VAL A 86 -1.84 -7.22 -16.52
CA VAL A 86 -3.30 -7.06 -16.60
C VAL A 86 -3.65 -5.73 -17.28
N PHE A 87 -2.96 -4.64 -16.91
CA PHE A 87 -3.19 -3.33 -17.52
C PHE A 87 -2.89 -3.34 -19.02
N GLU A 88 -1.75 -3.87 -19.47
CA GLU A 88 -1.38 -3.93 -20.90
C GLU A 88 -2.30 -4.87 -21.69
N LYS A 89 -2.86 -5.90 -21.05
CA LYS A 89 -3.88 -6.76 -21.67
C LYS A 89 -5.18 -6.01 -21.96
N ILE A 90 -5.60 -5.12 -21.05
CA ILE A 90 -6.86 -4.37 -21.17
C ILE A 90 -6.68 -3.07 -21.97
N TYR A 91 -5.54 -2.40 -21.80
CA TYR A 91 -5.20 -1.09 -22.39
C TYR A 91 -3.82 -1.12 -23.08
N PRO A 92 -3.69 -1.81 -24.23
CA PRO A 92 -2.39 -2.00 -24.87
C PRO A 92 -1.71 -0.67 -25.20
N GLY A 93 -0.46 -0.51 -24.76
CA GLY A 93 0.38 0.65 -25.08
C GLY A 93 0.02 1.96 -24.36
N GLN A 94 -0.94 1.92 -23.43
CA GLN A 94 -1.42 3.11 -22.72
C GLN A 94 -0.68 3.39 -21.39
N ALA A 95 0.48 2.76 -21.18
CA ALA A 95 1.23 2.92 -19.93
C ALA A 95 1.56 4.39 -19.58
N LYS A 96 1.67 5.26 -20.60
CA LYS A 96 1.96 6.70 -20.45
C LYS A 96 0.87 7.50 -19.75
N TRP A 97 -0.32 6.94 -19.53
CA TRP A 97 -1.36 7.59 -18.71
C TRP A 97 -0.90 7.75 -17.26
N LEU A 98 -0.08 6.83 -16.76
CA LEU A 98 0.57 6.97 -15.48
C LEU A 98 1.93 7.67 -15.67
N SER A 99 2.10 8.87 -15.12
CA SER A 99 3.36 9.60 -15.28
C SER A 99 4.49 9.06 -14.40
N HIS A 100 4.17 8.55 -13.22
CA HIS A 100 5.12 8.00 -12.25
C HIS A 100 4.42 7.08 -11.25
N TYR A 101 5.20 6.23 -10.59
CA TYR A 101 4.73 5.54 -9.39
C TYR A 101 4.59 6.53 -8.23
N TRP A 102 3.46 6.48 -7.52
CA TRP A 102 3.28 7.29 -6.33
C TRP A 102 4.09 6.71 -5.17
N MET A 103 5.31 7.21 -5.02
CA MET A 103 6.25 6.76 -3.99
C MET A 103 6.30 7.73 -2.81
N PRO A 104 6.59 7.23 -1.59
CA PRO A 104 6.89 8.07 -0.44
C PRO A 104 8.03 9.04 -0.76
N ARG A 105 7.83 10.33 -0.48
CA ARG A 105 8.82 11.36 -0.87
C ARG A 105 10.05 11.42 0.04
N TRP A 106 9.92 11.00 1.30
CA TRP A 106 10.89 11.33 2.37
C TRP A 106 11.66 10.10 2.87
N ILE A 107 11.50 8.97 2.20
CA ILE A 107 12.16 7.71 2.50
C ILE A 107 12.51 7.02 1.18
N ASN A 108 13.62 6.30 1.16
CA ASN A 108 13.95 5.43 0.03
C ASN A 108 13.11 4.16 0.14
N ALA A 109 12.09 4.06 -0.70
CA ALA A 109 11.22 2.89 -0.81
C ALA A 109 11.25 2.35 -2.24
N THR A 110 11.15 1.03 -2.37
CA THR A 110 11.02 0.33 -3.66
C THR A 110 9.57 0.00 -3.99
N ASP A 111 8.70 0.00 -2.97
CA ASP A 111 7.29 -0.30 -3.07
C ASP A 111 6.45 0.86 -2.48
N PRO A 112 5.31 1.23 -3.11
CA PRO A 112 4.48 2.36 -2.67
C PRO A 112 3.64 2.04 -1.42
N SER A 113 3.49 0.77 -1.05
CA SER A 113 2.71 0.36 0.11
C SER A 113 3.35 0.84 1.40
N ALA A 114 2.56 1.50 2.26
CA ALA A 114 3.04 1.91 3.57
C ALA A 114 3.48 0.74 4.46
N ARG A 115 3.00 -0.47 4.15
CA ARG A 115 3.31 -1.69 4.90
C ARG A 115 4.75 -2.16 4.73
N THR A 116 5.37 -1.89 3.59
CA THR A 116 6.77 -2.28 3.33
C THR A 116 7.76 -1.33 4.01
N LEU A 117 7.27 -0.23 4.59
CA LEU A 117 8.08 0.77 5.24
C LEU A 117 8.43 0.36 6.67
N SER A 118 9.70 0.53 7.06
CA SER A 118 10.19 0.21 8.40
C SER A 118 9.52 0.98 9.55
N ILE A 119 8.88 2.11 9.24
CA ILE A 119 8.12 2.93 10.18
C ILE A 119 6.76 2.32 10.55
N TYR A 120 6.25 1.41 9.72
CA TYR A 120 4.99 0.72 9.98
C TYR A 120 5.26 -0.48 10.90
N LYS A 121 4.86 -0.33 12.16
CA LYS A 121 4.89 -1.41 13.15
C LYS A 121 3.44 -1.80 13.46
N PRO A 122 2.96 -2.96 12.96
CA PRO A 122 1.68 -3.49 13.42
C PRO A 122 1.76 -3.75 14.93
N ASP A 123 0.62 -3.64 15.63
CA ASP A 123 0.58 -3.97 17.05
C ASP A 123 0.79 -5.48 17.22
N LYS A 124 1.61 -5.86 18.20
CA LYS A 124 2.08 -7.26 18.39
C LYS A 124 0.97 -8.25 18.74
N ASP A 125 -0.21 -7.75 19.10
CA ASP A 125 -1.35 -8.51 19.59
C ASP A 125 -2.51 -8.58 18.58
N GLN A 126 -2.27 -8.17 17.32
CA GLN A 126 -3.15 -8.41 16.17
C GLN A 126 -2.50 -9.44 15.25
#